data_AF-A0A966PWM9-F1
#
_entry.id   AF-A0A966PWM9-F1
#
_cell.length_a   1.000
_cell.length_b   1.000
_cell.length_c   1.000
_cell.angle_alpha   90.00
_cell.angle_beta   90.00
_cell.angle_gamma   90.00
#
_symmetry.space_group_name_H-M   'P 1'
#
loop_
_entity.id
_entity.type
_entity.pdbx_description
1 polymer ?
#
loop_
_entity_poly.entity_id
_entity_poly.type
_entity_poly.pdbx_seq_one_letter_code
_entity_poly.pdbx_strand_id
1 'polypeptide(L)' 'MENPTSEQLDILDKLIGRKIWDIEIIEELPLAILRIFLSENEDDYIEINAEYMQMLYVSPKPKQLH' A
#
# COMPACT_ATOMS: atom_id res chain seq x y z
N MET A 1 -0.12 -9.95 -18.61
CA MET A 1 -0.32 -8.79 -17.72
C MET A 1 -0.93 -7.71 -18.58
N GLU A 2 -2.12 -7.23 -18.23
CA GLU A 2 -2.74 -6.10 -18.93
C GLU A 2 -2.02 -4.81 -18.52
N ASN A 3 -1.88 -3.88 -19.47
CA ASN A 3 -1.30 -2.57 -19.17
C ASN A 3 -2.32 -1.73 -18.39
N PRO A 4 -1.89 -0.93 -17.40
CA PRO A 4 -2.79 -0.03 -16.69
C PRO A 4 -3.40 1.00 -17.66
N THR A 5 -4.68 1.28 -17.45
CA THR A 5 -5.42 2.31 -18.19
C THR A 5 -4.94 3.71 -17.83
N SER A 6 -5.19 4.70 -18.68
CA SER A 6 -4.84 6.11 -18.40
C SER A 6 -5.48 6.63 -17.11
N GLU A 7 -6.70 6.21 -16.80
CA GLU A 7 -7.40 6.59 -15.57
C GLU A 7 -6.72 6.01 -14.33
N GLN A 8 -6.25 4.76 -14.39
CA GLN A 8 -5.46 4.16 -13.32
C GLN A 8 -4.12 4.88 -13.11
N LEU A 9 -3.46 5.32 -14.19
CA LEU A 9 -2.22 6.10 -14.10
C LEU A 9 -2.46 7.48 -13.47
N ASP A 10 -3.54 8.18 -13.86
CA ASP A 10 -3.90 9.48 -13.28
C ASP A 10 -4.24 9.38 -11.79
N ILE A 11 -4.85 8.27 -11.35
CA ILE A 11 -5.10 7.99 -9.94
C ILE A 11 -3.77 7.76 -9.22
N LEU A 12 -2.88 6.93 -9.77
CA LEU A 12 -1.55 6.68 -9.19
C LEU A 12 -0.73 7.97 -9.03
N ASP A 13 -0.76 8.86 -10.02
CA ASP A 13 -0.05 10.14 -9.95
C ASP A 13 -0.56 11.03 -8.81
N LYS A 14 -1.88 11.02 -8.54
CA LYS A 14 -2.48 11.76 -7.40
C LYS A 14 -2.12 11.17 -6.03
N LEU A 15 -1.69 9.91 -5.99
CA LEU A 15 -1.28 9.23 -4.76
C LEU A 15 0.15 9.57 -4.37
N ILE A 16 0.98 10.02 -5.32
CA ILE A 16 2.37 10.42 -5.07
C ILE A 16 2.41 11.56 -4.04
N GLY A 17 3.15 11.34 -2.96
CA GLY A 17 3.33 12.33 -1.89
C GLY A 17 2.17 12.42 -0.89
N ARG A 18 1.12 11.61 -1.03
CA ARG A 18 0.09 11.49 0.01
C ARG A 18 0.67 10.76 1.23
N LYS A 19 0.29 11.23 2.42
CA LYS A 19 0.60 10.57 3.68
C LYS A 19 -0.28 9.33 3.82
N ILE A 20 0.34 8.20 4.15
CA ILE A 20 -0.39 6.99 4.54
C ILE A 20 -0.93 7.20 5.95
N TRP A 21 -2.23 6.95 6.13
CA TRP A 21 -2.90 6.99 7.43
C TRP A 21 -2.70 5.68 8.17
N ASP A 22 -3.05 4.57 7.51
CA ASP A 22 -2.98 3.24 8.10
C ASP A 22 -2.71 2.17 7.02
N ILE A 23 -2.26 1.00 7.45
CA ILE A 23 -2.02 -0.16 6.60
C ILE A 23 -2.62 -1.40 7.28
N GLU A 24 -3.54 -2.04 6.58
CA GLU A 24 -4.11 -3.33 6.98
C GLU A 24 -3.56 -4.44 6.09
N ILE A 25 -3.09 -5.52 6.71
CA ILE A 25 -2.60 -6.72 6.04
C ILE A 25 -3.54 -7.87 6.39
N ILE A 26 -4.15 -8.46 5.36
CA ILE A 26 -5.04 -9.62 5.48
C ILE A 26 -4.37 -10.78 4.76
N GLU A 27 -3.98 -11.80 5.52
CA GLU A 27 -3.37 -13.02 4.99
C GLU A 27 -4.45 -14.11 4.81
N GLU A 28 -4.92 -14.28 3.57
CA GLU A 28 -5.87 -15.35 3.20
C GLU A 28 -5.25 -16.25 2.13
N LEU A 29 -4.52 -17.29 2.56
CA LEU A 29 -3.82 -18.21 1.66
C LEU A 29 -4.74 -18.70 0.50
N PRO A 30 -4.32 -18.57 -0.77
CA PRO A 30 -2.97 -18.24 -1.26
C PRO A 30 -2.70 -16.74 -1.50
N LEU A 31 -3.66 -15.87 -1.17
CA LEU A 31 -3.65 -14.45 -1.44
C LEU A 31 -3.21 -13.65 -0.20
N ALA A 32 -2.42 -12.62 -0.42
CA ALA A 32 -2.25 -11.55 0.55
C ALA A 32 -2.99 -10.32 0.03
N ILE A 33 -3.83 -9.74 0.87
CA ILE A 33 -4.52 -8.47 0.59
C ILE A 33 -3.86 -7.42 1.47
N LEU A 34 -3.37 -6.36 0.84
CA LEU A 34 -2.84 -5.18 1.51
C LEU A 34 -3.78 -4.00 1.23
N ARG A 35 -4.32 -3.39 2.28
CA ARG A 35 -5.08 -2.15 2.18
C ARG A 35 -4.27 -1.00 2.74
N ILE A 36 -4.05 0.02 1.93
CA ILE A 36 -3.33 1.24 2.29
C ILE A 36 -4.35 2.36 2.39
N PHE A 37 -4.68 2.79 3.61
CA PHE A 37 -5.63 3.86 3.86
C PHE A 37 -4.93 5.21 3.77
N LEU A 38 -5.57 6.16 3.10
CA LEU A 38 -5.02 7.49 2.83
C LEU A 38 -5.70 8.59 3.66
N SER A 39 -6.76 8.23 4.39
CA SER A 39 -7.45 9.07 5.37
C SER A 39 -8.15 8.21 6.42
N GLU A 40 -8.83 8.86 7.38
CA GLU A 40 -9.69 8.19 8.38
C GLU A 40 -10.97 7.59 7.77
N ASN A 41 -11.30 7.93 6.52
CA ASN A 41 -12.44 7.33 5.83
C ASN A 41 -12.05 5.94 5.31
N GLU A 42 -12.76 4.90 5.76
CA GLU A 42 -12.52 3.51 5.38
C GLU A 42 -12.70 3.24 3.88
N ASP A 43 -13.35 4.12 3.13
CA ASP A 43 -13.50 4.01 1.67
C ASP A 43 -12.34 4.65 0.87
N ASP A 44 -11.44 5.42 1.49
CA ASP A 44 -10.29 6.06 0.84
C ASP A 44 -9.03 5.20 1.02
N TYR A 45 -8.98 4.08 0.30
CA TYR A 45 -7.88 3.13 0.36
C TYR A 45 -7.45 2.62 -1.02
N ILE A 46 -6.23 2.10 -1.08
CA ILE A 46 -5.69 1.32 -2.19
C ILE A 46 -5.68 -0.13 -1.75
N GLU A 47 -6.26 -1.02 -2.54
CA GLU A 47 -6.15 -2.47 -2.34
C GLU A 47 -5.13 -3.07 -3.29
N ILE A 48 -4.17 -3.81 -2.73
CA ILE A 48 -3.20 -4.59 -3.48
C ILE A 48 -3.48 -6.06 -3.20
N ASN A 49 -3.98 -6.74 -4.23
CA ASN A 49 -4.15 -8.18 -4.24
C ASN A 49 -2.90 -8.81 -4.83
N ALA A 50 -2.15 -9.55 -4.02
CA ALA A 50 -0.90 -10.15 -4.45
C ALA A 50 -0.84 -11.64 -4.06
N GLU A 51 -0.70 -12.48 -5.08
CA GLU A 51 -0.28 -13.86 -4.91
C GLU A 51 1.23 -13.89 -4.66
N TYR A 52 1.67 -14.64 -3.64
CA TYR A 52 3.08 -14.84 -3.30
C TYR A 52 3.87 -13.57 -2.86
N MET A 53 3.20 -12.58 -2.27
CA MET A 53 3.88 -11.38 -1.76
C MET A 53 4.81 -11.70 -0.59
N GLN A 54 6.09 -11.36 -0.71
CA GLN A 54 7.04 -11.44 0.39
C GLN A 54 7.03 -10.13 1.18
N MET A 55 6.53 -10.17 2.42
CA MET A 55 6.56 -9.05 3.34
C MET A 55 7.81 -9.08 4.22
N LEU A 56 8.49 -7.94 4.35
CA LEU A 56 9.66 -7.78 5.21
C LEU A 56 9.45 -6.56 6.11
N TYR A 57 9.51 -6.76 7.43
CA TYR A 57 9.53 -5.65 8.38
C TYR A 57 10.95 -5.08 8.46
N VAL A 58 11.11 -3.81 8.07
CA VAL A 58 12.37 -3.09 8.19
C VAL A 58 12.19 -1.97 9.22
N SER A 59 12.67 -2.19 10.44
CA SER A 59 12.78 -1.10 11.41
C SER A 59 13.93 -0.18 11.00
N PRO A 60 13.69 1.11 10.69
CA PRO A 60 14.79 2.02 10.41
C PRO A 60 15.65 2.14 11.67
N LYS A 61 16.96 1.85 11.54
CA LYS A 61 17.91 2.11 12.64
C LYS A 61 17.75 3.57 13.07
N PRO A 62 17.59 3.86 14.37
CA PRO A 62 17.52 5.24 14.84
C PRO A 62 18.77 5.98 14.35
N LYS A 63 18.60 7.11 13.67
CA LYS A 63 19.71 8.03 13.43
C LYS A 63 20.23 8.43 14.81
N GLN A 64 21.48 8.07 15.11
CA GLN A 64 22.11 8.37 16.39
C GLN A 64 21.85 9.84 16.76
N LEU A 65 21.28 10.05 17.94
CA LEU A 65 21.26 11.34 18.62
C LEU A 65 22.58 11.46 19.37
N HIS A 66 23.64 11.95 18.73
CA HIS A 66 24.78 12.62 19.37
C HIS A 66 25.44 13.56 18.37
#